data_AF-X1IDE7-F1
#
_entry.id   AF-X1IDE7-F1
#
_cell.length_a   1.000
_cell.length_b   1.000
_cell.length_c   1.000
_cell.angle_alpha   90.00
_cell.angle_beta   90.00
_cell.angle_gamma   90.00
#
_symmetry.space_group_name_H-M   'P 1'
#
loop_
_entity.id
_entity.type
_entity.pdbx_description
1 polymer ?
#
loop_
_entity_poly.entity_id
_entity_poly.type
_entity_poly.pdbx_seq_one_letter_code
_entity_poly.pdbx_strand_id
1 'polypeptide(L)'
;AINRHVGKFQTKYTPIGPVNILYGKDLRDVPTVLGTGGGVIKAKNPKSILEKSIFDEDEPYILKPKSPKFLLDKYYIMFAVGLLAQKMPDLALRLLKKNLIYI
;
A
#
# COMPACT_ATOMS: atom_id res chain seq x y z
N ALA A 1 -2.90 5.53 8.92
CA ALA A 1 -2.97 4.09 8.54
C ALA A 1 -1.65 3.58 7.97
N ILE A 2 -1.03 4.25 6.98
CA ILE A 2 0.16 3.73 6.29
C ILE A 2 1.42 3.67 7.19
N ASN A 3 1.65 4.68 8.04
CA ASN A 3 2.82 4.76 8.92
C ASN A 3 3.01 3.56 9.88
N ARG A 4 1.98 2.74 10.11
CA ARG A 4 2.05 1.52 10.94
C ARG A 4 2.26 0.22 10.13
N HIS A 5 2.24 0.29 8.79
CA HIS A 5 2.41 -0.85 7.89
C HIS A 5 3.70 -0.78 7.05
N VAL A 6 4.33 0.39 7.01
CA VAL A 6 5.65 0.61 6.41
C VAL A 6 6.75 0.45 7.44
N GLY A 7 7.94 0.11 6.96
CA GLY A 7 9.14 0.05 7.78
C GLY A 7 9.63 1.45 8.17
N LYS A 8 10.46 1.50 9.21
CA LYS A 8 11.08 2.72 9.69
C LYS A 8 12.54 2.51 10.05
N PHE A 9 13.38 3.49 9.77
CA PHE A 9 14.71 3.56 10.37
C PHE A 9 14.62 4.16 11.77
N GLN A 10 15.30 3.53 12.73
CA GLN A 10 15.48 4.08 14.06
C GLN A 10 16.97 4.03 14.40
N THR A 11 17.52 5.18 14.77
CA THR A 11 18.90 5.28 15.23
C THR A 11 18.99 4.77 16.67
N LYS A 12 19.88 3.80 16.91
CA LYS A 12 20.26 3.33 18.24
C LYS A 12 21.69 3.77 18.52
N TYR A 13 21.92 4.26 19.73
CA TYR A 13 23.26 4.64 20.17
C TYR A 13 23.90 3.44 20.87
N THR A 14 25.08 3.06 20.38
CA THR A 14 25.91 1.96 20.91
C THR A 14 27.26 2.52 21.37
N PRO A 15 28.05 1.76 22.16
CA PRO A 15 29.39 2.19 22.56
C PRO A 15 30.34 2.49 21.39
N ILE A 16 30.07 1.95 20.20
CA ILE A 16 30.85 2.20 18.97
C ILE A 16 30.27 3.30 18.06
N GLY A 17 29.15 3.93 18.47
CA GLY A 17 28.50 5.01 17.74
C GLY A 17 27.02 4.75 17.38
N PRO A 18 26.38 5.68 16.64
CA PRO A 18 25.00 5.54 16.19
C PRO A 18 24.88 4.49 15.08
N VAL A 19 23.89 3.60 15.20
CA VAL A 19 23.55 2.59 14.20
C VAL A 19 22.09 2.77 13.79
N ASN A 20 21.82 2.82 12.49
CA ASN A 20 20.45 2.85 11.98
C ASN A 20 19.91 1.43 11.82
N ILE A 21 18.84 1.12 12.55
CA ILE A 21 18.16 -0.17 12.50
C ILE A 21 16.85 0.00 11.72
N LEU A 22 16.65 -0.86 10.72
CA LEU A 22 15.37 -0.97 10.01
C LEU A 22 14.42 -1.86 10.82
N TYR A 23 13.24 -1.34 11.12
CA TYR A 23 12.11 -2.10 11.64
C TYR A 23 11.01 -2.18 10.60
N GLY A 24 10.49 -3.38 10.32
CA GLY A 24 9.44 -3.58 9.31
C GLY A 24 9.98 -3.70 7.88
N LYS A 25 9.15 -3.39 6.88
CA LYS A 25 9.48 -3.56 5.46
C LYS A 25 9.75 -2.24 4.77
N ASP A 26 10.83 -2.16 4.01
CA ASP A 26 11.03 -1.04 3.10
C ASP A 26 10.04 -1.14 1.94
N LEU A 27 9.11 -0.19 1.82
CA LEU A 27 8.13 -0.16 0.74
C LEU A 27 8.44 0.90 -0.31
N ARG A 28 9.61 1.56 -0.25
CA ARG A 28 9.97 2.68 -1.15
C ARG A 28 9.87 2.30 -2.63
N ASP A 29 10.21 1.06 -2.97
CA ASP A 29 10.21 0.54 -4.35
C ASP A 29 8.94 -0.23 -4.73
N VAL A 30 7.89 -0.21 -3.89
CA VAL A 30 6.62 -0.85 -4.21
C VAL A 30 5.98 -0.13 -5.40
N PRO A 31 5.71 -0.82 -6.52
CA PRO A 31 5.28 -0.18 -7.76
C PRO A 31 3.80 0.21 -7.74
N THR A 32 3.03 -0.24 -6.76
CA THR A 32 1.58 -0.15 -6.77
C THR A 32 0.99 -0.07 -5.37
N VAL A 33 0.09 0.89 -5.17
CA VAL A 33 -0.77 0.98 -3.99
C VAL A 33 -2.21 0.75 -4.43
N LEU A 34 -2.85 -0.25 -3.84
CA LEU A 34 -4.24 -0.60 -4.12
C LEU A 34 -5.17 -0.05 -3.04
N GLY A 35 -6.04 0.87 -3.44
CA GLY A 35 -7.17 1.34 -2.64
C GLY A 35 -8.32 0.34 -2.66
N THR A 36 -8.66 -0.19 -1.50
CA THR A 36 -9.87 -0.99 -1.28
C THR A 36 -10.55 -0.54 0.01
N GLY A 37 -11.81 -0.92 0.21
CA GLY A 37 -12.60 -0.48 1.37
C GLY A 37 -13.51 0.71 1.08
N GLY A 38 -14.68 0.71 1.72
CA GLY A 38 -15.72 1.72 1.49
C GLY A 38 -15.28 3.17 1.74
N GLY A 39 -14.36 3.41 2.68
CA GLY A 39 -13.86 4.76 2.98
C GLY A 39 -13.01 5.37 1.85
N VAL A 40 -12.26 4.55 1.11
CA VAL A 40 -11.47 5.02 -0.03
C VAL A 40 -12.33 5.07 -1.30
N ILE A 41 -13.12 4.02 -1.53
CA ILE A 41 -13.93 3.87 -2.75
C ILE A 41 -15.02 4.93 -2.85
N LYS A 42 -15.67 5.30 -1.73
CA LYS A 42 -16.77 6.28 -1.70
C LYS A 42 -16.30 7.73 -1.55
N ALA A 43 -14.99 7.97 -1.48
CA ALA A 43 -14.45 9.31 -1.36
C ALA A 43 -14.72 10.12 -2.63
N LYS A 44 -14.96 11.43 -2.49
CA LYS A 44 -15.08 12.34 -3.65
C LYS A 44 -13.82 12.34 -4.51
N ASN A 45 -12.65 12.17 -3.89
CA ASN A 45 -11.37 12.03 -4.56
C ASN A 45 -10.57 10.88 -3.90
N PRO A 46 -10.71 9.64 -4.39
CA PRO A 46 -9.97 8.50 -3.86
C PRO A 46 -8.45 8.63 -4.02
N LYS A 47 -8.00 9.29 -5.09
CA LYS A 47 -6.59 9.50 -5.40
C LYS A 47 -5.89 10.29 -4.31
N SER A 48 -6.50 11.39 -3.84
CA SER A 48 -5.91 12.20 -2.76
C SER A 48 -5.80 11.47 -1.43
N ILE A 49 -6.60 10.43 -1.21
CA ILE A 49 -6.43 9.55 -0.04
C ILE A 49 -5.22 8.64 -0.23
N LEU A 50 -5.05 8.07 -1.43
CA LEU A 50 -3.93 7.19 -1.74
C LEU A 50 -2.60 7.94 -1.82
N GLU A 51 -2.59 9.20 -2.24
CA GLU A 51 -1.40 10.05 -2.25
C GLU A 51 -0.78 10.23 -0.86
N LYS A 52 -1.58 10.11 0.22
CA LYS A 52 -1.06 10.10 1.60
C LYS A 52 -0.19 8.86 1.93
N SER A 53 -0.13 7.90 1.02
CA SER A 53 0.79 6.76 1.12
C SER A 53 2.15 7.03 0.50
N ILE A 54 2.34 8.14 -0.23
CA ILE A 54 3.61 8.48 -0.88
C ILE A 54 4.65 8.86 0.19
N PHE A 55 5.91 8.55 -0.12
CA PHE A 55 7.09 8.98 0.62
C PHE A 55 7.06 10.47 0.93
N ASP A 56 7.44 10.80 2.15
CA ASP A 56 7.42 12.15 2.68
C ASP A 56 8.86 12.53 3.01
N GLU A 57 9.39 13.54 2.33
CA GLU A 57 10.76 13.99 2.54
C GLU A 57 10.95 14.65 3.92
N ASP A 58 9.87 15.14 4.54
CA ASP A 58 9.88 15.67 5.91
C ASP A 58 9.91 14.53 6.96
N GLU A 59 9.50 13.31 6.59
CA GLU A 59 9.57 12.11 7.43
C GLU A 59 10.44 11.00 6.78
N PRO A 60 11.74 11.25 6.49
CA PRO A 60 12.53 10.37 5.62
C PRO A 60 12.84 9.00 6.25
N TYR A 61 12.66 8.87 7.56
CA TYR A 61 12.80 7.64 8.32
C TYR A 61 11.58 6.71 8.19
N ILE A 62 10.48 7.13 7.54
CA ILE A 62 9.28 6.32 7.30
C ILE A 62 9.30 5.85 5.84
N LEU A 63 9.44 4.53 5.62
CA LEU A 63 9.74 3.94 4.31
C LEU A 63 8.49 3.66 3.48
N LYS A 64 7.72 4.73 3.24
CA LYS A 64 6.56 4.76 2.34
C LYS A 64 6.99 4.62 0.86
N PRO A 65 6.11 4.12 -0.03
CA PRO A 65 6.36 4.08 -1.48
C PRO A 65 6.73 5.44 -2.10
N LYS A 66 7.77 5.51 -2.93
CA LYS A 66 8.22 6.76 -3.55
C LYS A 66 7.41 7.16 -4.79
N SER A 67 7.13 6.21 -5.67
CA SER A 67 6.44 6.49 -6.94
C SER A 67 5.48 5.36 -7.34
N PRO A 68 4.50 5.03 -6.47
CA PRO A 68 3.55 3.96 -6.79
C PRO A 68 2.55 4.41 -7.86
N LYS A 69 2.09 3.47 -8.68
CA LYS A 69 0.82 3.61 -9.41
C LYS A 69 -0.34 3.33 -8.45
N PHE A 70 -1.44 4.05 -8.61
CA PHE A 70 -2.63 3.81 -7.82
C PHE A 70 -3.62 2.93 -8.58
N LEU A 71 -4.07 1.85 -7.92
CA LEU A 71 -5.22 1.08 -8.36
C LEU A 71 -6.36 1.26 -7.35
N LEU A 72 -7.59 1.15 -7.84
CA LEU A 72 -8.79 1.16 -7.03
C LEU A 72 -9.61 -0.11 -7.29
N ASP A 73 -10.00 -0.78 -6.21
CA ASP A 73 -11.03 -1.82 -6.19
C ASP A 73 -12.41 -1.15 -6.29
N LYS A 74 -12.78 -0.71 -7.50
CA LYS A 74 -13.93 0.18 -7.75
C LYS A 74 -15.25 -0.32 -7.15
N TYR A 75 -15.48 -1.63 -7.19
CA TYR A 75 -16.74 -2.25 -6.77
C TYR A 75 -16.62 -2.97 -5.42
N TYR A 76 -15.48 -2.79 -4.73
CA TYR A 76 -15.16 -3.44 -3.47
C TYR A 76 -15.25 -4.98 -3.52
N ILE A 77 -14.87 -5.59 -4.65
CA ILE A 77 -15.07 -7.02 -4.89
C ILE A 77 -13.87 -7.87 -4.48
N MET A 78 -12.74 -7.26 -4.10
CA MET A 78 -11.49 -7.98 -3.87
C MET A 78 -11.62 -9.09 -2.81
N PHE A 79 -12.43 -8.87 -1.77
CA PHE A 79 -12.69 -9.89 -0.74
C PHE A 79 -13.43 -11.11 -1.33
N ALA A 80 -14.46 -10.86 -2.16
CA ALA A 80 -15.30 -11.91 -2.73
C ALA A 80 -14.53 -12.75 -3.76
N VAL A 81 -13.73 -12.10 -4.62
CA VAL A 81 -12.88 -12.83 -5.58
C VAL A 81 -11.75 -13.57 -4.87
N GLY A 82 -11.25 -13.09 -3.72
CA GLY A 82 -10.30 -13.83 -2.90
C GLY A 82 -10.86 -15.15 -2.36
N LEU A 83 -12.14 -15.17 -1.95
CA LEU A 83 -12.83 -16.42 -1.58
C LEU A 83 -13.04 -17.33 -2.79
N LEU A 84 -13.47 -16.75 -3.93
CA LEU A 84 -13.66 -17.49 -5.18
C LEU A 84 -12.37 -18.17 -5.67
N ALA A 85 -11.21 -17.50 -5.49
CA ALA A 85 -9.92 -18.00 -5.94
C ALA A 85 -9.52 -19.35 -5.33
N GLN A 86 -10.07 -19.70 -4.15
CA GLN A 86 -9.82 -20.99 -3.50
C GLN A 86 -10.40 -22.18 -4.30
N LYS A 87 -11.44 -21.94 -5.11
CA LYS A 87 -12.10 -22.96 -5.94
C LYS A 87 -11.90 -22.74 -7.43
N MET A 88 -11.86 -21.48 -7.86
CA MET A 88 -11.83 -21.08 -9.28
C MET A 88 -10.80 -19.94 -9.50
N PRO A 89 -9.49 -20.22 -9.41
CA PRO A 89 -8.45 -19.20 -9.44
C PRO A 89 -8.42 -18.37 -10.73
N ASP A 90 -8.58 -19.00 -11.89
CA ASP A 90 -8.55 -18.29 -13.18
C ASP A 90 -9.74 -17.34 -13.37
N LEU A 91 -10.93 -17.79 -12.96
CA LEU A 91 -12.13 -16.95 -12.98
C LEU A 91 -11.98 -15.77 -12.02
N ALA A 92 -11.51 -16.04 -10.79
CA ALA A 92 -11.27 -15.01 -9.79
C ALA A 92 -10.28 -13.96 -10.28
N LEU A 93 -9.16 -14.37 -10.88
CA LEU A 93 -8.17 -13.48 -11.44
C LEU A 93 -8.75 -12.61 -12.57
N ARG A 94 -9.52 -13.22 -13.48
CA ARG A 94 -10.17 -12.51 -14.58
C ARG A 94 -11.16 -11.46 -14.07
N LEU A 95 -11.97 -11.83 -13.07
CA LEU A 95 -12.93 -10.91 -12.44
C LEU A 95 -12.21 -9.77 -11.71
N LEU A 96 -11.17 -10.07 -10.93
CA LEU A 96 -10.37 -9.06 -10.24
C LEU A 96 -9.78 -8.07 -11.24
N LYS A 97 -9.04 -8.54 -12.26
CA LYS A 97 -8.42 -7.69 -13.28
C LYS A 97 -9.42 -6.80 -14.02
N LYS A 98 -10.65 -7.29 -14.27
CA LYS A 98 -11.72 -6.53 -14.92
C LYS A 98 -12.26 -5.37 -14.07
N ASN A 99 -12.14 -5.46 -12.74
CA ASN A 99 -12.74 -4.51 -11.80
C ASN A 99 -11.73 -3.60 -11.10
N LEU A 100 -10.43 -3.87 -11.23
CA LEU A 100 -9.37 -2.97 -10.80
C LEU A 100 -9.14 -1.88 -11.86
N ILE A 101 -9.12 -0.62 -11.45
CA ILE A 101 -8.87 0.52 -12.33
C ILE A 101 -7.67 1.34 -11.83
N TYR A 102 -6.88 1.87 -12.75
CA TYR A 102 -5.83 2.84 -12.42
C TYR A 102 -6.45 4.23 -12.22
N ILE A 103 -5.97 4.98 -11.22
CA ILE A 103 -6.43 6.35 -10.88
C ILE A 103 -5.26 7.31 -10.61
#